data_AF-A0A937NIJ7-F1
#
_entry.id   AF-A0A937NIJ7-F1
#
_cell.length_a   1.000
_cell.length_b   1.000
_cell.length_c   1.000
_cell.angle_alpha   90.00
_cell.angle_beta   90.00
_cell.angle_gamma   90.00
#
_symmetry.space_group_name_H-M   'P 1'
#
loop_
_entity.id
_entity.type
_entity.pdbx_description
1 polymer ?
#
loop_
_entity_poly.entity_id
_entity_poly.type
_entity_poly.pdbx_seq_one_letter_code
_entity_poly.pdbx_strand_id
1 'polypeptide(L)' 'MPVSITEWMTLMEALAKGCITNLDEFYFLARAILVKSEAYYDHYDIAFQEYFKGIETPTEISEQILEWL' A
#
# COMPACT_ATOMS: atom_id res chain seq x y z
N MET A 1 -0.63 -8.44 10.22
CA MET A 1 -0.44 -7.07 10.75
C MET A 1 -1.63 -6.69 11.61
N PRO A 2 -1.42 -6.11 12.81
CA PRO A 2 -2.51 -5.52 13.58
C PRO A 2 -2.82 -4.11 13.03
N VAL A 3 -3.83 -4.02 12.17
CA VAL A 3 -4.39 -2.74 11.70
C VAL A 3 -5.62 -2.43 12.53
N SER A 4 -5.72 -1.22 13.10
CA SER A 4 -6.93 -0.80 13.83
C SER A 4 -7.96 -0.22 12.86
N ILE A 5 -9.23 -0.25 13.28
CA ILE A 5 -10.35 0.33 12.51
C ILE A 5 -10.09 1.80 12.16
N THR A 6 -9.44 2.56 13.05
CA THR A 6 -9.09 3.96 12.81
C THR A 6 -8.18 4.12 11.59
N GLU A 7 -7.15 3.30 11.43
CA GLU A 7 -6.21 3.40 10.29
C GLU A 7 -6.90 3.06 8.98
N TRP A 8 -7.75 2.03 9.02
CA TRP A 8 -8.59 1.68 7.88
C TRP A 8 -9.52 2.84 7.49
N MET A 9 -10.19 3.47 8.45
CA MET A 9 -11.05 4.63 8.20
C MET A 9 -10.26 5.82 7.66
N THR A 10 -9.06 6.08 8.18
CA THR A 10 -8.19 7.16 7.68
C THR A 10 -7.79 6.93 6.23
N LEU A 11 -7.45 5.70 5.85
CA LEU A 11 -7.14 5.37 4.46
C LEU A 11 -8.36 5.58 3.54
N MET A 12 -9.54 5.13 3.98
CA MET A 12 -10.79 5.32 3.23
C MET A 12 -11.15 6.81 3.08
N GLU A 13 -10.90 7.62 4.10
CA GLU A 13 -11.11 9.07 4.03
C GLU A 13 -10.16 9.74 3.03
N ALA A 14 -8.88 9.35 3.01
CA ALA A 14 -7.91 9.85 2.05
C ALA A 14 -8.28 9.50 0.59
N LEU A 15 -8.79 8.29 0.37
CA LEU A 15 -9.35 7.87 -0.92
C LEU A 15 -10.58 8.71 -1.29
N ALA A 16 -11.52 8.88 -0.36
CA ALA A 16 -12.75 9.66 -0.59
C ALA A 16 -12.47 11.14 -0.89
N LYS A 17 -11.40 11.70 -0.32
CA LYS A 17 -10.94 13.08 -0.56
C LYS A 17 -10.18 13.25 -1.88
N GLY A 18 -9.90 12.18 -2.60
CA GLY A 18 -9.11 12.24 -3.83
C GLY A 18 -7.64 12.62 -3.58
N CYS A 19 -7.11 12.33 -2.38
CA CYS A 19 -5.71 12.58 -2.05
C CYS A 19 -4.73 11.62 -2.75
N ILE A 20 -5.26 10.65 -3.49
CA ILE A 20 -4.53 9.59 -4.17
C ILE A 20 -4.98 9.61 -5.63
N THR A 21 -4.04 9.80 -6.54
CA THR A 21 -4.31 9.92 -7.98
C THR A 21 -3.81 8.74 -8.80
N ASN A 22 -2.85 7.99 -8.25
CA ASN A 22 -2.22 6.85 -8.89
C ASN A 22 -1.92 5.74 -7.86
N LEU A 23 -1.51 4.57 -8.37
CA LEU A 23 -1.29 3.39 -7.53
C LEU A 23 -0.02 3.51 -6.66
N ASP A 24 1.00 4.24 -7.12
CA ASP A 24 2.20 4.52 -6.33
C ASP A 24 1.86 5.33 -5.08
N GLU A 25 1.11 6.41 -5.25
CA GLU A 25 0.61 7.23 -4.14
C GLU A 25 -0.24 6.40 -3.19
N PHE A 26 -1.07 5.49 -3.72
CA PHE A 26 -1.83 4.56 -2.89
C PHE A 26 -0.91 3.65 -2.07
N TYR A 27 0.10 3.04 -2.70
CA TYR A 27 1.06 2.16 -2.05
C TYR A 27 1.77 2.88 -0.89
N PHE A 28 2.37 4.04 -1.15
CA PHE A 28 3.12 4.76 -0.12
C PHE A 28 2.21 5.29 1.00
N LEU A 29 1.03 5.81 0.66
CA LEU A 29 0.10 6.33 1.66
C LEU A 29 -0.51 5.21 2.52
N ALA A 30 -0.91 4.10 1.90
CA ALA A 30 -1.44 2.96 2.61
C ALA A 30 -0.37 2.28 3.47
N ARG A 31 0.89 2.18 3.02
CA ARG A 31 2.02 1.73 3.84
C ARG A 31 2.22 2.64 5.06
N ALA A 32 2.18 3.94 4.86
CA ALA A 32 2.33 4.93 5.94
C ALA A 32 1.18 4.92 6.98
N ILE A 33 -0.05 4.64 6.54
CA ILE A 33 -1.24 4.65 7.41
C ILE A 33 -1.44 3.29 8.09
N LEU A 34 -1.26 2.18 7.37
CA LEU A 34 -1.61 0.83 7.83
C LEU A 34 -0.46 0.13 8.56
N VAL A 35 0.78 0.58 8.40
CA VAL A 35 1.95 -0.11 8.94
C VAL A 35 2.62 0.71 10.02
N LYS A 36 2.39 0.34 11.30
CA LYS A 36 2.95 1.05 12.47
C LYS A 36 4.35 0.58 12.90
N SER A 37 4.84 -0.52 12.34
CA SER A 37 6.13 -1.09 12.70
C SER A 37 6.81 -1.57 11.44
N GLU A 38 8.10 -1.23 11.33
CA GLU A 38 8.97 -1.64 10.23
C GLU A 38 9.05 -3.17 10.10
N ALA A 39 8.88 -3.91 11.20
CA ALA A 39 8.80 -5.38 11.20
C ALA A 39 7.64 -5.95 10.34
N TYR A 40 6.73 -5.10 9.88
CA TYR A 40 5.60 -5.47 9.06
C TYR A 40 5.67 -4.92 7.62
N TYR A 41 6.74 -4.21 7.25
CA TYR A 41 6.92 -3.70 5.89
C TYR A 41 6.92 -4.83 4.87
N ASP A 42 7.74 -5.85 5.04
CA ASP A 42 7.81 -6.99 4.12
C ASP A 42 6.45 -7.68 3.95
N HIS A 43 5.69 -7.83 5.03
CA HIS A 43 4.36 -8.43 5.00
C HIS A 43 3.35 -7.58 4.23
N TYR A 44 3.44 -6.26 4.34
CA TYR A 44 2.62 -5.34 3.56
C TYR A 44 3.02 -5.39 2.09
N ASP A 45 4.31 -5.33 1.80
CA ASP A 45 4.85 -5.27 0.44
C ASP A 45 4.47 -6.53 -0.36
N ILE A 46 4.61 -7.71 0.24
CA ILE A 46 4.17 -8.99 -0.36
C ILE A 46 2.65 -9.02 -0.57
N ALA A 47 1.86 -8.61 0.42
CA ALA A 47 0.40 -8.63 0.32
C ALA A 47 -0.12 -7.65 -0.75
N PHE A 48 0.51 -6.47 -0.83
CA PHE A 48 0.21 -5.47 -1.86
C PHE A 48 0.57 -6.01 -3.23
N GLN A 49 1.76 -6.55 -3.40
CA GLN A 49 2.20 -7.12 -4.67
C GLN A 49 1.27 -8.24 -5.13
N GLU A 50 0.91 -9.19 -4.26
CA GLU A 50 0.00 -10.30 -4.62
C GLU A 50 -1.42 -9.83 -4.96
N TYR A 51 -1.94 -8.81 -4.26
CA TYR A 51 -3.27 -8.26 -4.54
C TYR A 51 -3.33 -7.51 -5.87
N PHE A 52 -2.25 -6.80 -6.22
CA PHE A 52 -2.18 -5.95 -7.40
C PHE A 52 -1.50 -6.61 -8.62
N LYS A 53 -0.92 -7.80 -8.46
CA LYS A 53 -0.21 -8.58 -9.49
C LYS A 53 -1.02 -8.89 -10.76
N GLY A 54 -2.35 -8.90 -10.64
CA GLY A 54 -3.29 -9.27 -11.72
C GLY A 54 -4.08 -8.10 -12.28
N ILE A 55 -3.91 -6.90 -11.73
CA ILE A 55 -4.45 -5.66 -12.27
C ILE A 55 -3.37 -5.16 -13.23
N GLU A 56 -3.72 -4.58 -14.39
CA GLU A 56 -2.79 -3.85 -15.26
C GLU A 56 -2.25 -2.64 -14.49
N THR A 57 -1.36 -2.92 -13.54
CA THR A 57 -0.63 -1.96 -12.76
C THR A 57 0.54 -1.49 -13.60
N PRO A 58 0.97 -0.23 -13.46
CA PRO A 58 2.19 0.23 -14.11
C PRO A 58 3.31 -0.72 -13.69
N THR A 59 3.90 -1.44 -14.65
CA THR A 59 4.90 -2.49 -14.43
C THR A 59 6.08 -2.02 -13.56
N GLU A 60 6.34 -0.71 -13.59
CA GLU A 60 7.37 0.01 -12.83
C GLU A 60 7.27 -0.17 -11.30
N ILE A 61 6.06 -0.26 -10.74
CA ILE A 61 5.85 -0.43 -9.28
C ILE A 61 6.23 -1.84 -8.84
N SER A 62 5.79 -2.84 -9.64
CA SER A 62 6.02 -4.24 -9.33
C SER A 62 7.50 -4.63 -9.39
N GLU A 63 8.27 -3.97 -10.27
CA GLU A 63 9.72 -4.18 -10.41
C GLU A 63 10.51 -3.47 -9.30
N GLN A 64 10.16 -2.22 -8.95
CA GLN A 64 10.83 -1.49 -7.86
C GLN A 64 10.64 -2.16 -6.49
N ILE A 65 9.44 -2.66 -6.19
CA ILE A 65 9.19 -3.40 -4.93
C ILE A 65 9.99 -4.70 -4.88
N LEU A 66 10.14 -5.39 -6.02
CA LEU A 66 10.93 -6.63 -6.10
C LEU A 66 12.43 -6.37 -5.94
N GLU A 67 12.93 -5.19 -6.34
CA GLU A 67 14.33 -4.79 -6.20
C GLU A 67 14.69 -4.37 -4.76
N TRP A 68 13.71 -3.96 -3.96
CA TRP A 68 13.90 -3.57 -2.56
C TRP A 68 13.84 -4.73 -1.55
N LEU A 69 13.25 -5.86 -1.95
CA LEU A 69 13.20 -7.12 -1.18
C LEU A 69 14.51 -7.92 -1.30
#